data_AF-A0A7V0WXD2-F1
#
_entry.id   AF-A0A7V0WXD2-F1
#
_cell.length_a   1.000
_cell.length_b   1.000
_cell.length_c   1.000
_cell.angle_alpha   90.00
_cell.angle_beta   90.00
_cell.angle_gamma   90.00
#
_symmetry.space_group_name_H-M   'P 1'
#
loop_
_entity.id
_entity.type
_entity.pdbx_description
1 polymer ?
#
loop_
_entity_poly.entity_id
_entity_poly.type
_entity_poly.pdbx_seq_one_letter_code
_entity_poly.pdbx_strand_id
1 'polypeptide(L)'
;MKSKLTPILTTALLSFYLSQCASTSIQRPVQTVVTSPDTVLSVSFLHWNDLHSANLPYVSNWGYTKGQMIGGYATMAGYIDSLKRIYPEAVVLNAGDDFQGSPISALTKGMSQIRILNEIKPDAFTIGNHEFDYSMDNLRRAVATANFAVLSCNIFDSTRMTLFTEPYKIVQSRGVRIGIIGGIMENLKSTVLPSNMEKIAILDLSASIMKYVAEIQDKTDLIVVLSHNGFREDSLLATRINAVDVIFGGHSHTRLKQPVPVNNILICQAGSRGQFLGHLRAVVMPQSGRIIRYEYELIETVVKNITPSAAVAHIVDSLEAGIETEMNRIIGELKTDWVRSSRGESNIGNWIADAICHHFKADIAFQNSGGIRKGLNAGPIRVRDIWEISPFDNTIVLVTVTGEQLLQILNWRIQHPRDLLQQSGIRRVYDGVSKTLLEASVNGEPIDLQQKYVIATNNYIVGHIDRFFGLSAEDVEIHDTGIIGRDVLIQTVEEQPIVDSRTDGRLIIRNR
;
A
#
# COMPACT_ATOMS: atom_id res chain seq x y z
N MET A 1 -33.21 80.88 -44.35
CA MET A 1 -32.11 81.78 -43.98
C MET A 1 -30.83 81.25 -44.61
N LYS A 2 -30.13 82.12 -45.36
CA LYS A 2 -28.72 82.15 -45.80
C LYS A 2 -27.85 80.91 -45.46
N SER A 3 -26.96 80.37 -46.30
CA SER A 3 -26.47 80.69 -47.66
C SER A 3 -25.26 79.78 -47.95
N LYS A 4 -25.12 79.26 -49.18
CA LYS A 4 -23.90 79.27 -50.04
C LYS A 4 -22.63 78.54 -49.52
N LEU A 5 -21.77 77.83 -50.28
CA LEU A 5 -21.52 77.67 -51.72
C LEU A 5 -20.53 76.46 -51.88
N THR A 6 -20.86 75.48 -52.74
CA THR A 6 -20.08 74.73 -53.79
C THR A 6 -18.54 74.78 -53.91
N PRO A 7 -17.83 73.96 -54.76
CA PRO A 7 -18.26 72.81 -55.62
C PRO A 7 -17.21 71.64 -55.79
N ILE A 8 -17.52 70.69 -56.68
CA ILE A 8 -16.68 70.12 -57.79
C ILE A 8 -16.56 68.58 -57.87
N LEU A 9 -17.29 68.08 -58.89
CA LEU A 9 -17.04 67.02 -59.88
C LEU A 9 -16.61 65.58 -59.50
N THR A 10 -17.52 64.68 -59.90
CA THR A 10 -17.29 63.39 -60.55
C THR A 10 -16.27 63.40 -61.68
N THR A 11 -15.38 62.40 -61.76
CA THR A 11 -15.25 61.37 -62.84
C THR A 11 -13.89 60.66 -62.83
N ALA A 12 -13.91 59.43 -63.36
CA ALA A 12 -12.82 58.69 -64.03
C ALA A 12 -12.03 57.61 -63.24
N LEU A 13 -12.04 56.42 -63.84
CA LEU A 13 -11.12 55.31 -63.63
C LEU A 13 -9.66 55.76 -63.86
N LEU A 14 -8.72 55.24 -63.07
CA LEU A 14 -7.56 54.46 -63.54
C LEU A 14 -6.69 53.98 -62.36
N SER A 15 -6.39 52.67 -62.36
CA SER A 15 -5.15 51.99 -61.95
C SER A 15 -4.14 52.71 -61.03
N PHE A 16 -3.65 52.04 -59.98
CA PHE A 16 -2.20 51.88 -59.75
C PHE A 16 -1.89 50.80 -58.70
N TYR A 17 -0.91 49.97 -59.08
CA TYR A 17 -0.02 49.09 -58.31
C TYR A 17 -0.08 49.13 -56.77
N LEU A 18 -0.18 47.93 -56.18
CA LEU A 18 0.40 47.67 -54.86
C LEU A 18 1.56 46.68 -55.00
N SER A 19 2.73 47.23 -54.71
CA SER A 19 4.03 46.59 -54.69
C SER A 19 4.12 45.53 -53.59
N GLN A 20 4.86 44.47 -53.90
CA GLN A 20 5.29 43.43 -52.98
C GLN A 20 6.16 44.00 -51.85
N CYS A 21 5.98 43.47 -50.64
CA CYS A 21 7.07 43.23 -49.71
C CYS A 21 7.00 41.77 -49.27
N ALA A 22 8.11 41.07 -49.52
CA ALA A 22 8.30 39.66 -49.29
C ALA A 22 8.51 39.35 -47.80
N SER A 23 7.96 38.22 -47.35
CA SER A 23 8.64 37.39 -46.36
C SER A 23 8.64 35.95 -46.88
N THR A 24 9.84 35.42 -47.06
CA THR A 24 10.15 34.14 -47.68
C THR A 24 9.84 33.00 -46.72
N SER A 25 8.65 32.41 -46.83
CA SER A 25 8.40 31.07 -46.29
C SER A 25 8.96 30.03 -47.28
N ILE A 26 10.06 29.38 -46.92
CA ILE A 26 10.54 28.19 -47.64
C ILE A 26 9.54 27.07 -47.38
N GLN A 27 8.54 26.92 -48.25
CA GLN A 27 7.72 25.71 -48.31
C GLN A 27 8.57 24.59 -48.88
N ARG A 28 8.93 23.60 -48.06
CA ARG A 28 9.40 22.31 -48.58
C ARG A 28 8.24 21.61 -49.28
N PRO A 29 8.48 20.94 -50.42
CA PRO A 29 7.44 20.18 -51.09
C PRO A 29 6.95 19.08 -50.15
N VAL A 30 5.62 18.95 -50.03
CA VAL A 30 4.98 17.79 -49.42
C VAL A 30 5.30 16.61 -50.32
N GLN A 31 6.41 15.92 -50.03
CA GLN A 31 6.59 14.55 -50.47
C GLN A 31 5.55 13.73 -49.70
N THR A 32 4.59 13.19 -50.43
CA THR A 32 3.79 12.04 -50.01
C THR A 32 4.78 10.89 -49.79
N VAL A 33 5.31 10.82 -48.57
CA VAL A 33 5.97 9.61 -48.09
C VAL A 33 4.86 8.58 -48.00
N VAL A 34 4.88 7.62 -48.93
CA VAL A 34 4.19 6.35 -48.74
C VAL A 34 4.88 5.71 -47.52
N THR A 35 4.35 5.96 -46.32
CA THR A 35 4.82 5.25 -45.14
C THR A 35 4.38 3.80 -45.30
N SER A 36 5.35 2.88 -45.27
CA SER A 36 5.08 1.48 -44.95
C SER A 36 4.20 1.43 -43.70
N PRO A 37 3.34 0.40 -43.51
CA PRO A 37 2.53 0.32 -42.31
C PRO A 37 3.43 0.46 -41.08
N ASP A 38 3.29 1.56 -40.34
CA ASP A 38 4.06 1.82 -39.12
C ASP A 38 3.92 0.58 -38.24
N THR A 39 5.02 -0.13 -38.05
CA THR A 39 5.01 -1.40 -37.34
C THR A 39 4.85 -1.09 -35.86
N VAL A 40 3.59 -0.97 -35.41
CA VAL A 40 3.28 -0.75 -34.00
C VAL A 40 3.79 -1.93 -33.18
N LEU A 41 4.55 -1.63 -32.12
CA LEU A 41 5.04 -2.65 -31.19
C LEU A 41 4.01 -2.81 -30.07
N SER A 42 3.88 -4.02 -29.53
CA SER A 42 3.02 -4.26 -28.37
C SER A 42 3.85 -4.82 -27.24
N VAL A 43 3.66 -4.27 -26.04
CA VAL A 43 4.30 -4.69 -24.80
C VAL A 43 3.21 -5.12 -23.83
N SER A 44 3.39 -6.28 -23.20
CA SER A 44 2.52 -6.77 -22.13
C SER A 44 3.19 -6.57 -20.79
N PHE A 45 2.48 -5.98 -19.85
CA PHE A 45 2.87 -5.88 -18.45
C PHE A 45 1.93 -6.73 -17.60
N LEU A 46 2.51 -7.57 -16.74
CA LEU A 46 1.80 -8.31 -15.71
C LEU A 46 2.20 -7.71 -14.37
N HIS A 47 1.25 -7.24 -13.57
CA HIS A 47 1.56 -6.58 -12.31
C HIS A 47 0.66 -7.01 -11.16
N TRP A 48 1.25 -7.06 -9.97
CA TRP A 48 0.53 -7.17 -8.71
C TRP A 48 1.19 -6.28 -7.65
N ASN A 49 0.52 -6.18 -6.51
CA ASN A 49 0.94 -5.38 -5.37
C ASN A 49 0.31 -5.96 -4.09
N ASP A 50 0.90 -5.66 -2.95
CA ASP A 50 0.31 -5.91 -1.63
C ASP A 50 -0.13 -7.37 -1.46
N LEU A 51 0.74 -8.35 -1.73
CA LEU A 51 0.37 -9.75 -1.53
C LEU A 51 0.27 -10.08 -0.03
N HIS A 52 0.94 -9.31 0.84
CA HIS A 52 0.91 -9.44 2.31
C HIS A 52 1.06 -10.89 2.75
N SER A 53 2.02 -11.58 2.13
CA SER A 53 2.33 -12.99 2.37
C SER A 53 1.12 -13.92 2.46
N ALA A 54 0.06 -13.65 1.69
CA ALA A 54 -1.06 -14.57 1.47
C ALA A 54 -0.58 -15.76 0.61
N ASN A 55 0.29 -16.60 1.19
CA ASN A 55 1.03 -17.62 0.47
C ASN A 55 0.11 -18.72 -0.08
N LEU A 56 -0.88 -19.09 0.73
CA LEU A 56 -1.88 -20.09 0.42
C LEU A 56 -3.16 -19.45 -0.12
N PRO A 57 -3.91 -20.14 -1.00
CA PRO A 57 -5.20 -19.68 -1.44
C PRO A 57 -6.21 -19.57 -0.28
N TYR A 58 -7.18 -18.67 -0.41
CA TYR A 58 -8.22 -18.46 0.60
C TYR A 58 -9.61 -18.30 -0.04
N VAL A 59 -10.67 -18.49 0.75
CA VAL A 59 -12.04 -18.32 0.29
C VAL A 59 -12.38 -16.83 0.18
N SER A 60 -12.79 -16.38 -1.01
CA SER A 60 -13.27 -15.01 -1.22
C SER A 60 -14.63 -14.81 -0.52
N ASN A 61 -14.78 -13.69 0.18
CA ASN A 61 -16.05 -13.27 0.80
C ASN A 61 -16.78 -12.19 0.01
N TRP A 62 -16.32 -11.86 -1.20
CA TRP A 62 -16.73 -10.65 -1.93
C TRP A 62 -16.98 -10.92 -3.42
N GLY A 63 -17.91 -10.17 -4.01
CA GLY A 63 -18.12 -10.13 -5.47
C GLY A 63 -18.55 -11.47 -6.09
N TYR A 64 -18.22 -11.64 -7.37
CA TYR A 64 -18.59 -12.83 -8.16
C TYR A 64 -17.85 -14.10 -7.76
N THR A 65 -16.72 -13.98 -7.04
CA THR A 65 -15.94 -15.11 -6.54
C THR A 65 -16.29 -15.50 -5.12
N LYS A 66 -17.32 -14.90 -4.50
CA LYS A 66 -17.74 -15.27 -3.15
C LYS A 66 -17.92 -16.79 -3.03
N GLY A 67 -17.25 -17.39 -2.04
CA GLY A 67 -17.24 -18.83 -1.81
C GLY A 67 -16.22 -19.62 -2.64
N GLN A 68 -15.46 -18.98 -3.53
CA GLN A 68 -14.41 -19.63 -4.34
C GLN A 68 -13.03 -19.41 -3.73
N MET A 69 -12.15 -20.40 -3.91
CA MET A 69 -10.73 -20.28 -3.58
C MET A 69 -10.04 -19.36 -4.58
N ILE A 70 -9.34 -18.35 -4.08
CA ILE A 70 -8.61 -17.33 -4.84
C ILE A 70 -7.22 -17.12 -4.27
N GLY A 71 -6.33 -16.49 -5.04
CA GLY A 71 -5.01 -16.08 -4.57
C GLY A 71 -4.06 -17.24 -4.28
N GLY A 72 -3.04 -16.96 -3.46
CA GLY A 72 -1.89 -17.83 -3.23
C GLY A 72 -0.81 -17.67 -4.30
N TYR A 73 0.46 -17.74 -3.90
CA TYR A 73 1.58 -17.53 -4.82
C TYR A 73 1.63 -18.56 -5.95
N ALA A 74 1.36 -19.83 -5.66
CA ALA A 74 1.37 -20.88 -6.67
C ALA A 74 0.29 -20.66 -7.74
N THR A 75 -0.91 -20.24 -7.33
CA THR A 75 -2.00 -19.89 -8.24
C THR A 75 -1.64 -18.69 -9.09
N MET A 76 -1.16 -17.60 -8.46
CA MET A 76 -0.71 -16.38 -9.14
C MET A 76 0.36 -16.69 -10.19
N ALA A 77 1.37 -17.48 -9.81
CA ALA A 77 2.41 -17.94 -10.71
C ALA A 77 1.86 -18.77 -11.87
N GLY A 78 0.86 -19.63 -11.65
CA GLY A 78 0.19 -20.36 -12.72
C GLY A 78 -0.49 -19.45 -13.76
N TYR A 79 -1.10 -18.34 -13.30
CA TYR A 79 -1.64 -17.31 -14.21
C TYR A 79 -0.52 -16.60 -14.98
N ILE A 80 0.55 -16.20 -14.30
CA ILE A 80 1.73 -15.57 -14.93
C ILE A 80 2.33 -16.52 -15.99
N ASP A 81 2.58 -17.79 -15.64
CA ASP A 81 3.12 -18.81 -16.55
C ASP A 81 2.21 -18.98 -17.78
N SER A 82 0.89 -19.00 -17.59
CA SER A 82 -0.06 -19.12 -18.69
C SER A 82 -0.07 -17.90 -19.60
N LEU A 83 0.00 -16.70 -19.04
CA LEU A 83 0.08 -15.47 -19.82
C LEU A 83 1.42 -15.35 -20.53
N LYS A 84 2.54 -15.79 -19.92
CA LYS A 84 3.85 -15.82 -20.59
C LYS A 84 3.92 -16.83 -21.73
N ARG A 85 3.09 -17.89 -21.76
CA ARG A 85 2.96 -18.73 -22.97
C ARG A 85 2.34 -17.99 -24.16
N ILE A 86 1.46 -17.02 -23.89
CA ILE A 86 0.79 -16.21 -24.91
C ILE A 86 1.63 -14.97 -25.25
N TYR A 87 2.29 -14.39 -24.23
CA TYR A 87 3.12 -13.20 -24.29
C TYR A 87 4.52 -13.50 -23.70
N PRO A 88 5.41 -14.21 -24.43
CA PRO A 88 6.70 -14.68 -23.91
C PRO A 88 7.62 -13.61 -23.31
N GLU A 89 7.52 -12.39 -23.83
CA GLU A 89 8.31 -11.24 -23.40
C GLU A 89 7.52 -10.28 -22.48
N ALA A 90 6.42 -10.75 -21.86
CA ALA A 90 5.69 -9.92 -20.91
C ALA A 90 6.57 -9.54 -19.71
N VAL A 91 6.58 -8.25 -19.38
CA VAL A 91 7.31 -7.68 -18.25
C VAL A 91 6.51 -7.89 -16.98
N VAL A 92 7.11 -8.51 -15.98
CA VAL A 92 6.48 -8.92 -14.72
C VAL A 92 6.90 -7.98 -13.60
N LEU A 93 5.96 -7.29 -12.97
CA LEU A 93 6.21 -6.21 -12.01
C LEU A 93 5.50 -6.46 -10.67
N ASN A 94 6.17 -6.17 -9.56
CA ASN A 94 5.58 -6.21 -8.22
C ASN A 94 5.75 -4.89 -7.47
N ALA A 95 4.65 -4.23 -7.13
CA ALA A 95 4.66 -2.93 -6.47
C ALA A 95 4.83 -2.97 -4.93
N GLY A 96 5.40 -4.02 -4.35
CA GLY A 96 5.82 -4.09 -2.94
C GLY A 96 4.72 -4.58 -1.97
N ASP A 97 5.06 -4.61 -0.67
CA ASP A 97 4.27 -5.22 0.42
C ASP A 97 3.98 -6.72 0.20
N ASP A 98 5.02 -7.49 -0.10
CA ASP A 98 4.95 -8.96 -0.12
C ASP A 98 5.29 -9.57 1.24
N PHE A 99 5.99 -8.80 2.08
CA PHE A 99 6.26 -9.12 3.47
C PHE A 99 5.01 -8.94 4.32
N GLN A 100 5.07 -9.52 5.52
CA GLN A 100 4.08 -9.43 6.59
C GLN A 100 2.73 -10.08 6.27
N GLY A 101 2.06 -10.67 7.27
CA GLY A 101 0.68 -11.17 7.16
C GLY A 101 0.49 -12.67 7.42
N SER A 102 1.50 -13.50 7.15
CA SER A 102 1.54 -14.93 7.46
C SER A 102 2.61 -15.23 8.52
N PRO A 103 2.46 -16.33 9.29
CA PRO A 103 3.45 -16.68 10.30
C PRO A 103 4.85 -16.91 9.71
N ILE A 104 4.96 -17.54 8.53
CA ILE A 104 6.26 -17.84 7.94
C ILE A 104 7.02 -16.58 7.52
N SER A 105 6.33 -15.54 7.04
CA SER A 105 6.96 -14.25 6.75
C SER A 105 7.55 -13.65 8.03
N ALA A 106 6.80 -13.68 9.13
CA ALA A 106 7.23 -13.11 10.41
C ALA A 106 8.35 -13.92 11.08
N LEU A 107 8.31 -15.26 11.00
CA LEU A 107 9.35 -16.14 11.54
C LEU A 107 10.67 -16.03 10.76
N THR A 108 10.59 -15.91 9.43
CA THR A 108 11.77 -15.81 8.56
C THR A 108 12.21 -14.36 8.29
N LYS A 109 11.53 -13.38 8.89
CA LYS A 109 11.79 -11.94 8.72
C LYS A 109 11.82 -11.54 7.23
N GLY A 110 10.87 -12.06 6.45
CA GLY A 110 10.69 -11.77 5.03
C GLY A 110 11.51 -12.64 4.05
N MET A 111 12.46 -13.44 4.54
CA MET A 111 13.29 -14.30 3.69
C MET A 111 12.46 -15.33 2.90
N SER A 112 11.35 -15.83 3.48
CA SER A 112 10.41 -16.72 2.78
C SER A 112 9.87 -16.08 1.51
N GLN A 113 9.60 -14.78 1.54
CA GLN A 113 8.97 -14.06 0.43
C GLN A 113 9.94 -13.87 -0.71
N ILE A 114 11.18 -13.46 -0.42
CA ILE A 114 12.23 -13.39 -1.44
C ILE A 114 12.51 -14.77 -2.05
N ARG A 115 12.49 -15.85 -1.26
CA ARG A 115 12.64 -17.22 -1.77
C ARG A 115 11.53 -17.60 -2.75
N ILE A 116 10.27 -17.26 -2.46
CA ILE A 116 9.14 -17.51 -3.37
C ILE A 116 9.27 -16.65 -4.64
N LEU A 117 9.57 -15.36 -4.49
CA LEU A 117 9.74 -14.43 -5.61
C LEU A 117 10.92 -14.79 -6.52
N ASN A 118 11.97 -15.40 -5.98
CA ASN A 118 13.09 -15.93 -6.77
C ASN A 118 12.65 -17.02 -7.76
N GLU A 119 11.58 -17.76 -7.46
CA GLU A 119 11.03 -18.75 -8.38
C GLU A 119 10.06 -18.11 -9.39
N ILE A 120 9.25 -17.14 -8.95
CA ILE A 120 8.33 -16.39 -9.81
C ILE A 120 9.09 -15.51 -10.84
N LYS A 121 10.24 -14.98 -10.44
CA LYS A 121 11.16 -14.17 -11.27
C LYS A 121 10.51 -12.92 -11.86
N PRO A 122 10.02 -11.98 -11.01
CA PRO A 122 9.61 -10.67 -11.51
C PRO A 122 10.80 -9.95 -12.17
N ASP A 123 10.54 -9.15 -13.19
CA ASP A 123 11.57 -8.31 -13.83
C ASP A 123 12.03 -7.19 -12.89
N ALA A 124 11.10 -6.67 -12.09
CA ALA A 124 11.33 -5.69 -11.04
C ALA A 124 10.32 -5.80 -9.88
N PHE A 125 10.82 -5.51 -8.68
CA PHE A 125 10.09 -5.39 -7.43
C PHE A 125 10.45 -4.04 -6.79
N THR A 126 9.49 -3.26 -6.33
CA THR A 126 9.76 -2.07 -5.49
C THR A 126 9.57 -2.42 -4.02
N ILE A 127 10.26 -1.70 -3.14
CA ILE A 127 10.12 -1.85 -1.70
C ILE A 127 8.85 -1.11 -1.23
N GLY A 128 8.01 -1.80 -0.47
CA GLY A 128 6.88 -1.24 0.27
C GLY A 128 7.18 -1.02 1.75
N ASN A 129 6.18 -0.59 2.52
CA ASN A 129 6.41 -0.28 3.93
C ASN A 129 6.60 -1.52 4.79
N HIS A 130 5.92 -2.62 4.48
CA HIS A 130 6.01 -3.85 5.27
C HIS A 130 7.33 -4.60 5.08
N GLU A 131 8.10 -4.27 4.04
CA GLU A 131 9.47 -4.73 3.90
C GLU A 131 10.38 -4.22 5.05
N PHE A 132 10.00 -3.14 5.75
CA PHE A 132 10.72 -2.60 6.90
C PHE A 132 10.23 -3.11 8.27
N ASP A 133 9.18 -3.92 8.34
CA ASP A 133 8.59 -4.39 9.61
C ASP A 133 9.60 -5.13 10.49
N TYR A 134 10.61 -5.75 9.88
CA TYR A 134 11.61 -6.55 10.57
C TYR A 134 12.96 -5.85 10.75
N SER A 135 13.08 -4.53 10.53
CA SER A 135 14.32 -3.73 10.46
C SER A 135 15.01 -3.69 9.09
N MET A 136 15.72 -2.59 8.86
CA MET A 136 16.56 -2.37 7.68
C MET A 136 17.62 -3.46 7.46
N ASP A 137 18.19 -4.03 8.53
CA ASP A 137 19.21 -5.07 8.42
C ASP A 137 18.62 -6.40 7.97
N ASN A 138 17.41 -6.73 8.41
CA ASN A 138 16.67 -7.89 7.87
C ASN A 138 16.30 -7.68 6.41
N LEU A 139 15.78 -6.51 6.06
CA LEU A 139 15.47 -6.18 4.66
C LEU A 139 16.71 -6.32 3.77
N ARG A 140 17.84 -5.77 4.19
CA ARG A 140 19.11 -5.89 3.46
C ARG A 140 19.53 -7.34 3.26
N ARG A 141 19.42 -8.17 4.29
CA ARG A 141 19.74 -9.60 4.20
C ARG A 141 18.80 -10.32 3.22
N ALA A 142 17.51 -10.02 3.26
CA ALA A 142 16.53 -10.60 2.35
C ALA A 142 16.80 -10.17 0.90
N VAL A 143 16.94 -8.87 0.64
CA VAL A 143 17.23 -8.31 -0.69
C VAL A 143 18.54 -8.84 -1.28
N ALA A 144 19.56 -9.09 -0.46
CA ALA A 144 20.82 -9.68 -0.92
C ALA A 144 20.68 -11.10 -1.50
N THR A 145 19.56 -11.78 -1.26
CA THR A 145 19.25 -13.10 -1.83
C THR A 145 18.34 -13.05 -3.05
N ALA A 146 17.90 -11.86 -3.47
CA ALA A 146 17.00 -11.69 -4.60
C ALA A 146 17.74 -11.92 -5.94
N ASN A 147 17.15 -12.75 -6.80
CA ASN A 147 17.61 -13.02 -8.17
C ASN A 147 16.87 -12.16 -9.21
N PHE A 148 16.20 -11.11 -8.75
CA PHE A 148 15.43 -10.15 -9.52
C PHE A 148 15.80 -8.73 -9.09
N ALA A 149 15.39 -7.72 -9.86
CA ALA A 149 15.71 -6.34 -9.52
C ALA A 149 14.82 -5.84 -8.39
N VAL A 150 15.42 -5.45 -7.27
CA VAL A 150 14.77 -4.69 -6.20
C VAL A 150 15.11 -3.22 -6.41
N LEU A 151 14.10 -2.38 -6.59
CA LEU A 151 14.26 -0.99 -7.02
C LEU A 151 13.69 0.00 -6.02
N SER A 152 14.40 1.12 -5.81
CA SER A 152 13.87 2.31 -5.14
C SER A 152 14.76 3.51 -5.40
N CYS A 153 14.18 4.59 -5.90
CA CYS A 153 14.89 5.82 -6.22
C CYS A 153 15.04 6.78 -5.03
N ASN A 154 14.29 6.57 -3.94
CA ASN A 154 14.15 7.55 -2.87
C ASN A 154 14.38 7.00 -1.45
N ILE A 155 14.84 5.76 -1.30
CA ILE A 155 15.34 5.23 -0.02
C ILE A 155 16.85 5.46 0.06
N PHE A 156 17.29 6.33 0.96
CA PHE A 156 18.69 6.65 1.18
C PHE A 156 19.19 6.05 2.49
N ASP A 157 20.25 5.25 2.41
CA ASP A 157 20.96 4.73 3.58
C ASP A 157 21.91 5.80 4.13
N SER A 158 21.54 6.41 5.24
CA SER A 158 22.32 7.46 5.89
C SER A 158 23.64 6.96 6.49
N THR A 159 23.79 5.65 6.72
CA THR A 159 25.05 5.06 7.22
C THR A 159 26.06 4.82 6.10
N ARG A 160 25.58 4.44 4.91
CA ARG A 160 26.42 4.17 3.73
C ARG A 160 26.53 5.35 2.76
N MET A 161 25.76 6.41 2.98
CA MET A 161 25.69 7.59 2.13
C MET A 161 25.37 7.26 0.66
N THR A 162 24.46 6.31 0.43
CA THR A 162 24.05 5.83 -0.90
C THR A 162 22.58 5.45 -0.91
N LEU A 163 21.98 5.31 -2.09
CA LEU A 163 20.67 4.67 -2.20
C LEU A 163 20.73 3.23 -1.65
N PHE A 164 19.64 2.81 -1.02
CA PHE A 164 19.55 1.48 -0.41
C PHE A 164 19.57 0.35 -1.45
N THR A 165 18.98 0.60 -2.62
CA THR A 165 18.94 -0.30 -3.78
C THR A 165 19.15 0.50 -5.06
N GLU A 166 19.25 -0.19 -6.19
CA GLU A 166 19.27 0.48 -7.49
C GLU A 166 17.99 1.31 -7.71
N PRO A 167 18.07 2.50 -8.32
CA PRO A 167 16.91 3.35 -8.53
C PRO A 167 16.01 2.86 -9.67
N TYR A 168 16.61 2.24 -10.69
CA TYR A 168 15.92 1.82 -11.91
C TYR A 168 16.56 0.59 -12.54
N LYS A 169 15.86 -0.01 -13.50
CA LYS A 169 16.38 -1.01 -14.44
C LYS A 169 15.81 -0.77 -15.83
N ILE A 170 16.60 -1.00 -16.87
CA ILE A 170 16.11 -1.01 -18.25
C ILE A 170 15.98 -2.46 -18.71
N VAL A 171 14.81 -2.83 -19.22
CA VAL A 171 14.54 -4.15 -19.83
C VAL A 171 14.16 -3.97 -21.29
N GLN A 172 14.24 -5.04 -22.08
CA GLN A 172 13.79 -5.04 -23.45
C GLN A 172 12.66 -6.06 -23.64
N SER A 173 11.57 -5.64 -24.27
CA SER A 173 10.44 -6.51 -24.64
C SER A 173 9.97 -6.15 -26.03
N ARG A 174 9.99 -7.12 -26.94
CA ARG A 174 9.55 -7.03 -28.34
C ARG A 174 10.18 -5.84 -29.07
N GLY A 175 11.47 -5.61 -28.80
CA GLY A 175 12.24 -4.50 -29.37
C GLY A 175 12.09 -3.16 -28.63
N VAL A 176 11.16 -3.02 -27.68
CA VAL A 176 10.94 -1.81 -26.89
C VAL A 176 11.83 -1.82 -25.64
N ARG A 177 12.61 -0.77 -25.43
CA ARG A 177 13.43 -0.55 -24.22
C ARG A 177 12.57 0.14 -23.16
N ILE A 178 12.41 -0.48 -22.01
CA ILE A 178 11.50 -0.02 -20.96
C ILE A 178 12.33 0.31 -19.72
N GLY A 179 12.33 1.58 -19.32
CA GLY A 179 12.89 2.02 -18.04
C GLY A 179 11.88 1.81 -16.94
N ILE A 180 12.27 1.10 -15.88
CA ILE A 180 11.44 0.84 -14.70
C ILE A 180 12.10 1.55 -13.52
N ILE A 181 11.42 2.51 -12.91
CA ILE A 181 11.89 3.26 -11.74
C ILE A 181 11.09 2.82 -10.51
N GLY A 182 11.75 2.38 -9.43
CA GLY A 182 11.08 2.03 -8.17
C GLY A 182 10.92 3.25 -7.26
N GLY A 183 9.87 3.31 -6.44
CA GLY A 183 9.69 4.37 -5.45
C GLY A 183 8.76 3.99 -4.31
N ILE A 184 8.91 4.66 -3.17
CA ILE A 184 8.08 4.46 -1.95
C ILE A 184 7.57 5.80 -1.41
N MET A 185 6.44 5.78 -0.69
CA MET A 185 5.86 6.97 -0.07
C MET A 185 6.82 7.73 0.87
N GLU A 186 6.72 9.06 0.85
CA GLU A 186 7.56 9.96 1.66
C GLU A 186 7.24 9.88 3.15
N ASN A 187 6.00 9.54 3.51
CA ASN A 187 5.56 9.42 4.89
C ASN A 187 5.83 8.05 5.52
N LEU A 188 6.79 7.27 4.98
CA LEU A 188 7.14 5.93 5.46
C LEU A 188 7.33 5.84 6.98
N LYS A 189 8.04 6.82 7.57
CA LYS A 189 8.29 6.89 9.02
C LYS A 189 7.03 6.98 9.88
N SER A 190 5.87 7.32 9.29
CA SER A 190 4.58 7.35 9.98
C SER A 190 3.82 6.02 9.92
N THR A 191 4.33 5.03 9.17
CA THR A 191 3.65 3.77 8.88
C THR A 191 4.39 2.55 9.41
N VAL A 192 5.68 2.68 9.69
CA VAL A 192 6.57 1.63 10.21
C VAL A 192 7.02 2.02 11.61
N LEU A 193 7.40 1.06 12.45
CA LEU A 193 8.06 1.33 13.73
C LEU A 193 9.27 2.27 13.54
N PRO A 194 9.36 3.41 14.26
CA PRO A 194 10.44 4.36 14.07
C PRO A 194 11.84 3.77 14.28
N SER A 195 11.98 2.84 15.24
CA SER A 195 13.24 2.13 15.51
C SER A 195 13.75 1.32 14.32
N ASN A 196 12.86 0.85 13.43
CA ASN A 196 13.26 0.16 12.20
C ASN A 196 13.78 1.11 11.11
N MET A 197 13.59 2.42 11.28
CA MET A 197 13.82 3.47 10.28
C MET A 197 14.97 4.43 10.62
N GLU A 198 15.66 4.25 11.75
CA GLU A 198 16.67 5.19 12.27
C GLU A 198 17.79 5.53 11.28
N LYS A 199 18.16 4.57 10.43
CA LYS A 199 19.29 4.66 9.48
C LYS A 199 18.86 5.08 8.06
N ILE A 200 17.62 5.52 7.89
CA ILE A 200 17.02 5.78 6.58
C ILE A 200 16.56 7.23 6.48
N ALA A 201 16.96 7.87 5.39
CA ALA A 201 16.34 9.09 4.89
C ALA A 201 15.47 8.76 3.68
N ILE A 202 14.28 9.35 3.62
CA ILE A 202 13.41 9.26 2.46
C ILE A 202 13.51 10.57 1.70
N LEU A 203 13.95 10.48 0.45
CA LEU A 203 14.08 11.62 -0.45
C LEU A 203 12.71 11.98 -1.04
N ASP A 204 12.57 13.22 -1.53
CA ASP A 204 11.39 13.64 -2.29
C ASP A 204 11.20 12.70 -3.49
N LEU A 205 10.04 12.07 -3.57
CA LEU A 205 9.76 11.01 -4.54
C LEU A 205 9.70 11.59 -5.94
N SER A 206 9.05 12.76 -6.11
CA SER A 206 8.88 13.39 -7.42
C SER A 206 10.21 13.85 -8.02
N ALA A 207 11.05 14.51 -7.23
CA ALA A 207 12.37 14.96 -7.62
C ALA A 207 13.30 13.76 -7.90
N SER A 208 13.22 12.70 -7.10
CA SER A 208 14.00 11.48 -7.32
C SER A 208 13.61 10.79 -8.63
N ILE A 209 12.31 10.65 -8.92
CA ILE A 209 11.83 10.10 -10.19
C ILE A 209 12.33 10.96 -11.35
N MET A 210 12.14 12.29 -11.30
CA MET A 210 12.54 13.18 -12.40
C MET A 210 14.04 13.17 -12.66
N LYS A 211 14.87 13.02 -11.61
CA LYS A 211 16.32 12.83 -11.75
C LYS A 211 16.63 11.60 -12.62
N TYR A 212 16.00 10.46 -12.33
CA TYR A 212 16.29 9.22 -13.04
C TYR A 212 15.59 9.13 -14.40
N VAL A 213 14.43 9.77 -14.58
CA VAL A 213 13.81 9.99 -15.91
C VAL A 213 14.79 10.71 -16.82
N ALA A 214 15.39 11.82 -16.37
CA ALA A 214 16.36 12.56 -17.16
C ALA A 214 17.60 11.74 -17.53
N GLU A 215 18.01 10.79 -16.68
CA GLU A 215 19.18 9.92 -16.92
C GLU A 215 18.92 8.80 -17.93
N ILE A 216 17.67 8.33 -18.04
CA ILE A 216 17.32 7.14 -18.84
C ILE A 216 16.47 7.43 -20.07
N GLN A 217 15.84 8.60 -20.19
CA GLN A 217 14.91 8.92 -21.29
C GLN A 217 15.51 8.68 -22.69
N ASP A 218 16.77 9.04 -22.92
CA ASP A 218 17.43 8.84 -24.24
C ASP A 218 17.80 7.37 -24.50
N LYS A 219 17.72 6.53 -23.48
CA LYS A 219 18.06 5.09 -23.51
C LYS A 219 16.81 4.21 -23.52
N THR A 220 15.63 4.79 -23.40
CA THR A 220 14.35 4.07 -23.24
C THR A 220 13.34 4.55 -24.26
N ASP A 221 12.46 3.66 -24.67
CA ASP A 221 11.31 3.95 -25.51
C ASP A 221 10.02 4.08 -24.67
N LEU A 222 10.00 3.55 -23.45
CA LEU A 222 8.93 3.75 -22.46
C LEU A 222 9.54 3.90 -21.07
N ILE A 223 8.92 4.71 -20.22
CA ILE A 223 9.27 4.80 -18.80
C ILE A 223 8.05 4.47 -17.94
N VAL A 224 8.23 3.53 -17.01
CA VAL A 224 7.22 3.15 -16.03
C VAL A 224 7.76 3.35 -14.62
N VAL A 225 6.87 3.71 -13.70
CA VAL A 225 7.18 3.83 -12.27
C VAL A 225 6.48 2.69 -11.53
N LEU A 226 7.24 1.96 -10.72
CA LEU A 226 6.75 0.95 -9.78
C LEU A 226 6.67 1.61 -8.40
N SER A 227 5.47 2.05 -8.03
CA SER A 227 5.23 2.98 -6.91
C SER A 227 4.57 2.28 -5.73
N HIS A 228 5.16 2.39 -4.54
CA HIS A 228 4.52 2.01 -3.29
C HIS A 228 4.09 3.27 -2.51
N ASN A 229 3.14 4.01 -3.09
CA ASN A 229 2.73 5.33 -2.60
C ASN A 229 1.22 5.44 -2.31
N GLY A 230 0.40 4.62 -2.96
CA GLY A 230 -1.05 4.62 -2.81
C GLY A 230 -1.74 5.41 -3.93
N PHE A 231 -2.91 4.95 -4.36
CA PHE A 231 -3.57 5.44 -5.57
C PHE A 231 -3.82 6.96 -5.58
N ARG A 232 -4.26 7.52 -4.44
CA ARG A 232 -4.53 8.97 -4.34
C ARG A 232 -3.23 9.76 -4.45
N GLU A 233 -2.19 9.32 -3.77
CA GLU A 233 -0.88 9.95 -3.75
C GLU A 233 -0.15 9.76 -5.09
N ASP A 234 -0.34 8.63 -5.79
CA ASP A 234 0.11 8.39 -7.17
C ASP A 234 -0.59 9.33 -8.16
N SER A 235 -1.87 9.61 -7.95
CA SER A 235 -2.60 10.60 -8.76
C SER A 235 -2.01 12.01 -8.59
N LEU A 236 -1.59 12.38 -7.37
CA LEU A 236 -0.90 13.64 -7.10
C LEU A 236 0.55 13.64 -7.58
N LEU A 237 1.21 12.49 -7.57
CA LEU A 237 2.55 12.33 -8.13
C LEU A 237 2.53 12.53 -9.65
N ALA A 238 1.54 11.95 -10.35
CA ALA A 238 1.38 12.08 -11.79
C ALA A 238 1.23 13.54 -12.28
N THR A 239 0.72 14.46 -11.44
CA THR A 239 0.66 15.89 -11.78
C THR A 239 1.98 16.63 -11.57
N ARG A 240 2.97 16.00 -10.89
CA ARG A 240 4.27 16.58 -10.53
C ARG A 240 5.44 16.01 -11.34
N ILE A 241 5.22 14.93 -12.09
CA ILE A 241 6.21 14.30 -12.96
C ILE A 241 5.79 14.36 -14.43
N ASN A 242 6.74 14.16 -15.33
CA ASN A 242 6.53 14.09 -16.78
C ASN A 242 7.46 13.04 -17.41
N ALA A 243 7.28 12.77 -18.70
CA ALA A 243 8.03 11.75 -19.45
C ALA A 243 7.97 10.34 -18.78
N VAL A 244 6.84 10.04 -18.15
CA VAL A 244 6.46 8.72 -17.63
C VAL A 244 5.18 8.30 -18.35
N ASP A 245 5.07 7.02 -18.71
CA ASP A 245 3.93 6.48 -19.43
C ASP A 245 2.92 5.81 -18.48
N VAL A 246 3.42 5.06 -17.49
CA VAL A 246 2.60 4.25 -16.59
C VAL A 246 3.13 4.27 -15.16
N ILE A 247 2.24 4.36 -14.18
CA ILE A 247 2.50 4.07 -12.77
C ILE A 247 1.79 2.75 -12.42
N PHE A 248 2.56 1.76 -11.97
CA PHE A 248 2.05 0.55 -11.34
C PHE A 248 2.17 0.70 -9.83
N GLY A 249 1.03 0.93 -9.16
CA GLY A 249 0.95 1.34 -7.76
C GLY A 249 0.70 0.18 -6.76
N GLY A 250 0.98 0.44 -5.49
CA GLY A 250 0.71 -0.43 -4.32
C GLY A 250 0.10 0.34 -3.14
N HIS A 251 0.32 -0.13 -1.91
CA HIS A 251 -0.02 0.49 -0.61
C HIS A 251 -1.52 0.59 -0.29
N SER A 252 -2.31 1.19 -1.18
CA SER A 252 -3.71 1.53 -0.92
C SER A 252 -4.70 0.37 -1.10
N HIS A 253 -4.23 -0.78 -1.58
CA HIS A 253 -5.03 -1.95 -1.98
C HIS A 253 -6.15 -1.63 -2.98
N THR A 254 -5.98 -0.58 -3.79
CA THR A 254 -7.04 -0.09 -4.68
C THR A 254 -7.26 -1.08 -5.83
N ARG A 255 -8.52 -1.40 -6.11
CA ARG A 255 -8.92 -2.30 -7.21
C ARG A 255 -9.28 -1.47 -8.43
N LEU A 256 -8.31 -1.22 -9.32
CA LEU A 256 -8.56 -0.48 -10.56
C LEU A 256 -8.94 -1.46 -11.67
N LYS A 257 -10.24 -1.51 -12.00
CA LYS A 257 -10.76 -2.37 -13.09
C LYS A 257 -10.26 -1.93 -14.47
N GLN A 258 -9.88 -0.67 -14.62
CA GLN A 258 -9.27 -0.06 -15.79
C GLN A 258 -8.21 0.94 -15.32
N PRO A 259 -7.16 1.23 -16.12
CA PRO A 259 -6.18 2.25 -15.80
C PRO A 259 -6.85 3.63 -15.67
N VAL A 260 -6.38 4.43 -14.72
CA VAL A 260 -6.85 5.80 -14.54
C VAL A 260 -5.82 6.77 -15.13
N PRO A 261 -6.15 7.50 -16.21
CA PRO A 261 -5.24 8.48 -16.78
C PRO A 261 -5.22 9.76 -15.93
N VAL A 262 -4.03 10.20 -15.51
CA VAL A 262 -3.80 11.49 -14.86
C VAL A 262 -2.59 12.14 -15.52
N ASN A 263 -2.75 13.36 -16.06
CA ASN A 263 -1.67 14.05 -16.77
C ASN A 263 -1.02 13.21 -17.89
N ASN A 264 -1.83 12.46 -18.64
CA ASN A 264 -1.41 11.49 -19.67
C ASN A 264 -0.59 10.29 -19.16
N ILE A 265 -0.47 10.09 -17.85
CA ILE A 265 0.15 8.91 -17.22
C ILE A 265 -0.95 7.93 -16.84
N LEU A 266 -0.82 6.67 -17.24
CA LEU A 266 -1.78 5.63 -16.84
C LEU A 266 -1.45 5.12 -15.44
N ILE A 267 -2.42 5.10 -14.53
CA ILE A 267 -2.24 4.55 -13.18
C ILE A 267 -2.96 3.21 -13.08
N CYS A 268 -2.24 2.16 -12.69
CA CYS A 268 -2.74 0.80 -12.51
C CYS A 268 -2.50 0.31 -11.08
N GLN A 269 -3.42 -0.48 -10.52
CA GLN A 269 -3.25 -1.15 -9.22
C GLN A 269 -4.17 -2.39 -9.15
N ALA A 270 -3.68 -3.48 -8.55
CA ALA A 270 -4.28 -4.81 -8.60
C ALA A 270 -4.84 -5.30 -7.26
N GLY A 271 -5.47 -4.43 -6.47
CA GLY A 271 -6.07 -4.84 -5.20
C GLY A 271 -5.00 -5.28 -4.18
N SER A 272 -5.17 -6.45 -3.57
CA SER A 272 -4.19 -7.03 -2.62
C SER A 272 -4.42 -8.52 -2.40
N ARG A 273 -3.54 -9.15 -1.62
CA ARG A 273 -3.55 -10.57 -1.21
C ARG A 273 -3.52 -11.55 -2.36
N GLY A 274 -2.96 -11.12 -3.49
CA GLY A 274 -2.90 -11.91 -4.71
C GLY A 274 -4.27 -12.23 -5.31
N GLN A 275 -5.34 -11.55 -4.90
CA GLN A 275 -6.68 -11.76 -5.46
C GLN A 275 -6.75 -11.41 -6.96
N PHE A 276 -5.95 -10.44 -7.39
CA PHE A 276 -5.92 -10.00 -8.78
C PHE A 276 -4.51 -9.93 -9.35
N LEU A 277 -4.42 -10.17 -10.66
CA LEU A 277 -3.26 -9.90 -11.50
C LEU A 277 -3.70 -8.88 -12.56
N GLY A 278 -3.04 -7.74 -12.61
CA GLY A 278 -3.28 -6.76 -13.66
C GLY A 278 -2.51 -7.12 -14.92
N HIS A 279 -3.17 -7.07 -16.07
CA HIS A 279 -2.55 -7.25 -17.38
C HIS A 279 -2.81 -6.01 -18.24
N LEU A 280 -1.75 -5.25 -18.51
CA LEU A 280 -1.78 -4.10 -19.42
C LEU A 280 -1.08 -4.48 -20.72
N ARG A 281 -1.80 -4.48 -21.85
CA ARG A 281 -1.21 -4.59 -23.18
C ARG A 281 -1.14 -3.19 -23.80
N ALA A 282 0.05 -2.62 -23.83
CA ALA A 282 0.31 -1.32 -24.45
C ALA A 282 0.71 -1.50 -25.91
N VAL A 283 0.21 -0.62 -26.78
CA VAL A 283 0.64 -0.47 -28.17
C VAL A 283 1.49 0.80 -28.25
N VAL A 284 2.74 0.63 -28.64
CA VAL A 284 3.79 1.64 -28.62
C VAL A 284 4.12 2.07 -30.04
N MET A 285 4.15 3.38 -30.26
CA MET A 285 4.63 3.96 -31.51
C MET A 285 6.16 4.05 -31.49
N PRO A 286 6.88 3.35 -32.39
CA PRO A 286 8.35 3.26 -32.33
C PRO A 286 9.07 4.61 -32.40
N GLN A 287 8.53 5.58 -33.14
CA GLN A 287 9.20 6.86 -33.39
C GLN A 287 9.06 7.85 -32.23
N SER A 288 7.99 7.73 -31.43
CA SER A 288 7.72 8.65 -30.32
C SER A 288 7.93 8.04 -28.96
N GLY A 289 8.04 6.71 -28.85
CA GLY A 289 8.10 6.02 -27.55
C GLY A 289 6.85 6.27 -26.70
N ARG A 290 5.66 6.37 -27.33
CA ARG A 290 4.42 6.68 -26.62
C ARG A 290 3.42 5.54 -26.76
N ILE A 291 2.67 5.31 -25.70
CA ILE A 291 1.48 4.46 -25.72
C ILE A 291 0.38 5.17 -26.52
N ILE A 292 -0.02 4.59 -27.65
CA ILE A 292 -1.08 5.13 -28.52
C ILE A 292 -2.43 4.40 -28.34
N ARG A 293 -2.38 3.18 -27.81
CA ARG A 293 -3.55 2.37 -27.46
C ARG A 293 -3.16 1.40 -26.36
N TYR A 294 -4.09 1.07 -25.48
CA TYR A 294 -3.90 -0.01 -24.53
C TYR A 294 -5.18 -0.85 -24.35
N GLU A 295 -4.99 -2.08 -23.93
CA GLU A 295 -6.03 -2.96 -23.39
C GLU A 295 -5.64 -3.32 -21.96
N TYR A 296 -6.62 -3.42 -21.07
CA TYR A 296 -6.37 -3.76 -19.67
C TYR A 296 -7.40 -4.74 -19.13
N GLU A 297 -6.90 -5.74 -18.43
CA GLU A 297 -7.71 -6.70 -17.68
C GLU A 297 -7.21 -6.78 -16.24
N LEU A 298 -8.13 -6.68 -15.27
CA LEU A 298 -7.86 -7.02 -13.89
C LEU A 298 -8.33 -8.46 -13.65
N ILE A 299 -7.42 -9.41 -13.81
CA ILE A 299 -7.71 -10.84 -13.78
C ILE A 299 -7.85 -11.28 -12.34
N GLU A 300 -8.98 -11.89 -11.98
CA GLU A 300 -9.15 -12.48 -10.66
C GLU A 300 -8.56 -13.90 -10.61
N THR A 301 -7.70 -14.17 -9.63
CA THR A 301 -6.87 -15.37 -9.56
C THR A 301 -7.61 -16.56 -8.95
N VAL A 302 -8.68 -16.99 -9.61
CA VAL A 302 -9.50 -18.12 -9.14
C VAL A 302 -8.74 -19.43 -9.32
N VAL A 303 -8.56 -20.19 -8.24
CA VAL A 303 -7.77 -21.44 -8.23
C VAL A 303 -8.30 -22.45 -9.25
N LYS A 304 -9.62 -22.64 -9.31
CA LYS A 304 -10.25 -23.64 -10.19
C LYS A 304 -10.07 -23.39 -11.69
N ASN A 305 -9.69 -22.17 -12.08
CA ASN A 305 -9.58 -21.76 -13.48
C ASN A 305 -8.15 -21.88 -14.04
N ILE A 306 -7.19 -22.29 -13.21
CA ILE A 306 -5.78 -22.39 -13.60
C ILE A 306 -5.15 -23.63 -12.98
N THR A 307 -4.07 -24.13 -13.59
CA THR A 307 -3.17 -25.06 -12.90
C THR A 307 -2.12 -24.23 -12.15
N PRO A 308 -2.04 -24.32 -10.81
CA PRO A 308 -0.99 -23.64 -10.05
C PRO A 308 0.42 -24.05 -10.51
N SER A 309 1.39 -23.15 -10.41
CA SER A 309 2.78 -23.44 -10.76
C SER A 309 3.37 -24.44 -9.76
N ALA A 310 3.78 -25.61 -10.25
CA ALA A 310 4.28 -26.70 -9.41
C ALA A 310 5.59 -26.34 -8.67
N ALA A 311 6.47 -25.56 -9.32
CA ALA A 311 7.73 -25.14 -8.71
C ALA A 311 7.49 -24.17 -7.53
N VAL A 312 6.60 -23.20 -7.72
CA VAL A 312 6.22 -22.26 -6.66
C VAL A 312 5.46 -22.98 -5.54
N ALA A 313 4.53 -23.89 -5.89
CA ALA A 313 3.81 -24.71 -4.92
C ALA A 313 4.79 -25.50 -4.03
N HIS A 314 5.79 -26.16 -4.62
CA HIS A 314 6.79 -26.91 -3.86
C HIS A 314 7.55 -26.05 -2.83
N ILE A 315 7.91 -24.81 -3.19
CA ILE A 315 8.57 -23.88 -2.26
C ILE A 315 7.62 -23.45 -1.14
N VAL A 316 6.39 -23.08 -1.48
CA VAL A 316 5.37 -22.68 -0.50
C VAL A 316 5.06 -23.83 0.46
N ASP A 317 4.83 -25.03 -0.06
CA ASP A 317 4.52 -26.22 0.74
C ASP A 317 5.69 -26.58 1.67
N SER A 318 6.93 -26.50 1.18
CA SER A 318 8.13 -26.73 2.01
C SER A 318 8.26 -25.72 3.15
N LEU A 319 7.93 -24.45 2.90
CA LEU A 319 7.97 -23.39 3.89
C LEU A 319 6.87 -23.56 4.95
N GLU A 320 5.64 -23.87 4.52
CA GLU A 320 4.50 -24.06 5.41
C GLU A 320 4.62 -25.34 6.24
N ALA A 321 5.13 -26.44 5.68
CA ALA A 321 5.34 -27.71 6.39
C ALA A 321 6.25 -27.55 7.63
N GLY A 322 7.21 -26.62 7.58
CA GLY A 322 8.13 -26.36 8.70
C GLY A 322 7.46 -25.73 9.93
N ILE A 323 6.29 -25.10 9.76
CA ILE A 323 5.56 -24.41 10.83
C ILE A 323 4.19 -25.01 11.10
N GLU A 324 3.76 -25.98 10.29
CA GLU A 324 2.39 -26.48 10.24
C GLU A 324 1.91 -27.03 11.59
N THR A 325 2.75 -27.82 12.27
CA THR A 325 2.38 -28.47 13.54
C THR A 325 1.99 -27.45 14.61
N GLU A 326 2.80 -26.43 14.83
CA GLU A 326 2.49 -25.40 15.83
C GLU A 326 1.37 -24.48 15.35
N MET A 327 1.41 -24.06 14.09
CA MET A 327 0.43 -23.11 13.56
C MET A 327 -0.98 -23.70 13.48
N ASN A 328 -1.13 -25.01 13.27
CA ASN A 328 -2.44 -25.66 13.22
C ASN A 328 -2.97 -26.14 14.57
N ARG A 329 -2.20 -25.98 15.66
CA ARG A 329 -2.65 -26.33 17.01
C ARG A 329 -3.88 -25.51 17.37
N ILE A 330 -4.96 -26.20 17.75
CA ILE A 330 -6.20 -25.57 18.24
C ILE A 330 -5.97 -25.19 19.70
N ILE A 331 -6.22 -23.93 20.02
CA ILE A 331 -5.99 -23.34 21.36
C ILE A 331 -7.29 -22.91 22.04
N GLY A 332 -8.40 -22.85 21.31
CA GLY A 332 -9.71 -22.52 21.86
C GLY A 332 -10.83 -22.58 20.83
N GLU A 333 -11.99 -22.05 21.19
CA GLU A 333 -13.19 -21.99 20.36
C GLU A 333 -13.81 -20.58 20.45
N LEU A 334 -14.08 -19.98 19.30
CA LEU A 334 -14.74 -18.71 19.13
C LEU A 334 -16.25 -18.92 18.93
N LYS A 335 -17.09 -18.34 19.79
CA LYS A 335 -18.56 -18.51 19.74
C LYS A 335 -19.26 -17.57 18.76
N THR A 336 -18.68 -16.40 18.51
CA THR A 336 -19.25 -15.37 17.63
C THR A 336 -18.18 -14.84 16.68
N ASP A 337 -18.56 -14.58 15.43
CA ASP A 337 -17.63 -14.06 14.42
C ASP A 337 -16.90 -12.81 14.93
N TRP A 338 -15.58 -12.82 14.84
CA TRP A 338 -14.74 -11.66 15.05
C TRP A 338 -14.70 -10.79 13.81
N VAL A 339 -15.28 -9.60 13.93
CA VAL A 339 -15.39 -8.62 12.84
C VAL A 339 -14.52 -7.42 13.16
N ARG A 340 -13.70 -7.00 12.19
CA ARG A 340 -12.84 -5.81 12.31
C ARG A 340 -13.61 -4.53 11.99
N SER A 341 -13.20 -3.43 12.61
CA SER A 341 -13.66 -2.09 12.23
C SER A 341 -12.56 -1.05 12.39
N SER A 342 -12.40 -0.19 11.37
CA SER A 342 -11.58 1.02 11.44
C SER A 342 -12.42 2.30 11.57
N ARG A 343 -13.76 2.16 11.62
CA ARG A 343 -14.72 3.28 11.64
C ARG A 343 -15.60 3.29 12.90
N GLY A 344 -15.38 2.36 13.82
CA GLY A 344 -16.12 2.25 15.07
C GLY A 344 -15.63 1.07 15.90
N GLU A 345 -16.36 0.81 16.99
CA GLU A 345 -16.14 -0.33 17.87
C GLU A 345 -16.16 -1.66 17.10
N SER A 346 -15.33 -2.60 17.53
CA SER A 346 -15.29 -3.96 16.99
C SER A 346 -15.11 -4.97 18.11
N ASN A 347 -15.75 -6.13 18.01
CA ASN A 347 -15.65 -7.14 19.06
C ASN A 347 -14.25 -7.75 19.15
N ILE A 348 -13.56 -8.00 18.03
CA ILE A 348 -12.16 -8.44 18.07
C ILE A 348 -11.25 -7.37 18.69
N GLY A 349 -11.50 -6.09 18.40
CA GLY A 349 -10.75 -4.98 18.99
C GLY A 349 -10.95 -4.87 20.49
N ASN A 350 -12.19 -5.02 20.95
CA ASN A 350 -12.55 -5.09 22.36
C ASN A 350 -11.83 -6.25 23.05
N TRP A 351 -11.91 -7.45 22.48
CA TRP A 351 -11.26 -8.64 23.06
C TRP A 351 -9.73 -8.49 23.15
N ILE A 352 -9.07 -7.99 22.11
CA ILE A 352 -7.61 -7.76 22.13
C ILE A 352 -7.26 -6.75 23.23
N ALA A 353 -8.02 -5.66 23.32
CA ALA A 353 -7.81 -4.66 24.36
C ALA A 353 -8.05 -5.25 25.76
N ASP A 354 -9.09 -6.07 25.95
CA ASP A 354 -9.38 -6.74 27.22
C ASP A 354 -8.26 -7.70 27.63
N ALA A 355 -7.79 -8.53 26.70
CA ALA A 355 -6.71 -9.48 26.93
C ALA A 355 -5.45 -8.79 27.46
N ILE A 356 -5.05 -7.70 26.78
CA ILE A 356 -3.88 -6.91 27.18
C ILE A 356 -4.16 -6.18 28.51
N CYS A 357 -5.33 -5.53 28.66
CA CYS A 357 -5.68 -4.79 29.88
C CYS A 357 -5.64 -5.69 31.12
N HIS A 358 -6.26 -6.87 31.02
CA HIS A 358 -6.30 -7.85 32.12
C HIS A 358 -4.93 -8.45 32.42
N HIS A 359 -4.16 -8.86 31.40
CA HIS A 359 -2.86 -9.48 31.59
C HIS A 359 -1.90 -8.55 32.35
N PHE A 360 -1.90 -7.26 31.99
CA PHE A 360 -1.02 -6.26 32.61
C PHE A 360 -1.64 -5.52 33.79
N LYS A 361 -2.89 -5.84 34.17
CA LYS A 361 -3.64 -5.16 35.25
C LYS A 361 -3.65 -3.64 35.08
N ALA A 362 -3.77 -3.18 33.84
CA ALA A 362 -3.87 -1.76 33.51
C ALA A 362 -5.30 -1.26 33.72
N ASP A 363 -5.46 0.07 33.87
CA ASP A 363 -6.77 0.69 33.98
C ASP A 363 -7.49 0.74 32.63
N ILE A 364 -6.72 0.90 31.56
CA ILE A 364 -7.18 1.11 30.19
C ILE A 364 -6.28 0.32 29.26
N ALA A 365 -6.82 -0.16 28.13
CA ALA A 365 -5.98 -0.60 27.02
C ALA A 365 -6.41 0.03 25.69
N PHE A 366 -5.42 0.29 24.83
CA PHE A 366 -5.65 0.74 23.46
C PHE A 366 -4.95 -0.16 22.43
N GLN A 367 -5.69 -0.54 21.40
CA GLN A 367 -5.19 -1.28 20.24
C GLN A 367 -5.57 -0.52 18.97
N ASN A 368 -4.59 -0.19 18.13
CA ASN A 368 -4.86 0.47 16.86
C ASN A 368 -5.49 -0.51 15.86
N SER A 369 -6.57 -0.07 15.19
CA SER A 369 -7.36 -0.88 14.26
C SER A 369 -6.53 -1.44 13.08
N GLY A 370 -5.51 -0.71 12.64
CA GLY A 370 -4.58 -1.09 11.59
C GLY A 370 -3.65 -2.24 11.99
N GLY A 371 -3.42 -2.42 13.30
CA GLY A 371 -2.68 -3.55 13.86
C GLY A 371 -3.44 -4.88 13.79
N ILE A 372 -4.77 -4.84 13.70
CA ILE A 372 -5.63 -6.02 13.56
C ILE A 372 -5.79 -6.32 12.07
N ARG A 373 -5.32 -7.46 11.57
CA ARG A 373 -5.16 -7.71 10.12
C ARG A 373 -6.14 -8.70 9.51
N LYS A 374 -6.85 -9.48 10.33
CA LYS A 374 -7.83 -10.48 9.89
C LYS A 374 -9.01 -10.56 10.89
N GLY A 375 -10.20 -10.86 10.38
CA GLY A 375 -11.31 -11.32 11.23
C GLY A 375 -11.29 -12.85 11.36
N LEU A 376 -12.19 -13.43 12.13
CA LEU A 376 -12.26 -14.88 12.29
C LEU A 376 -13.73 -15.32 12.42
N ASN A 377 -14.13 -16.33 11.67
CA ASN A 377 -15.47 -16.89 11.82
C ASN A 377 -15.53 -17.72 13.12
N ALA A 378 -16.72 -17.84 13.71
CA ALA A 378 -16.96 -18.73 14.83
C ALA A 378 -16.51 -20.17 14.52
N GLY A 379 -15.99 -20.86 15.53
CA GLY A 379 -15.38 -22.19 15.41
C GLY A 379 -14.01 -22.28 16.12
N PRO A 380 -13.19 -23.28 15.77
CA PRO A 380 -11.90 -23.49 16.43
C PRO A 380 -10.93 -22.32 16.16
N ILE A 381 -10.24 -21.88 17.20
CA ILE A 381 -9.16 -20.90 17.13
C ILE A 381 -7.84 -21.65 17.06
N ARG A 382 -7.03 -21.39 16.03
CA ARG A 382 -5.67 -21.93 15.92
C ARG A 382 -4.63 -20.87 16.31
N VAL A 383 -3.42 -21.31 16.64
CA VAL A 383 -2.27 -20.41 16.82
C VAL A 383 -2.08 -19.53 15.57
N ARG A 384 -2.19 -20.11 14.36
CA ARG A 384 -2.12 -19.39 13.09
C ARG A 384 -3.09 -18.22 13.00
N ASP A 385 -4.31 -18.39 13.51
CA ASP A 385 -5.32 -17.33 13.44
C ASP A 385 -4.88 -16.10 14.24
N ILE A 386 -4.30 -16.30 15.42
CA ILE A 386 -3.78 -15.19 16.24
C ILE A 386 -2.57 -14.52 15.57
N TRP A 387 -1.69 -15.30 14.93
CA TRP A 387 -0.59 -14.76 14.12
C TRP A 387 -1.08 -13.92 12.94
N GLU A 388 -2.10 -14.37 12.22
CA GLU A 388 -2.66 -13.63 11.08
C GLU A 388 -3.52 -12.43 11.52
N ILE A 389 -4.09 -12.46 12.73
CA ILE A 389 -4.81 -11.35 13.36
C ILE A 389 -3.83 -10.26 13.80
N SER A 390 -2.73 -10.64 14.47
CA SER A 390 -1.70 -9.75 15.02
C SER A 390 -0.28 -10.16 14.57
N PRO A 391 0.09 -9.88 13.30
CA PRO A 391 1.32 -10.41 12.71
C PRO A 391 2.57 -9.60 13.06
N PHE A 392 2.42 -8.48 13.78
CA PHE A 392 3.54 -7.63 14.19
C PHE A 392 4.19 -8.16 15.46
N ASP A 393 5.51 -8.03 15.56
CA ASP A 393 6.26 -8.29 16.79
C ASP A 393 6.21 -7.07 17.73
N ASN A 394 5.04 -6.41 17.80
CA ASN A 394 4.86 -5.27 18.67
C ASN A 394 4.88 -5.72 20.13
N THR A 395 5.69 -5.07 20.95
CA THR A 395 5.72 -5.27 22.39
C THR A 395 4.63 -4.46 23.09
N ILE A 396 4.18 -4.93 24.25
CA ILE A 396 3.23 -4.19 25.09
C ILE A 396 3.99 -3.13 25.89
N VAL A 397 3.45 -1.92 25.88
CA VAL A 397 4.00 -0.75 26.57
C VAL A 397 2.95 -0.21 27.53
N LEU A 398 3.37 0.09 28.74
CA LEU A 398 2.56 0.74 29.76
C LEU A 398 2.87 2.24 29.74
N VAL A 399 1.83 3.07 29.62
CA VAL A 399 1.94 4.54 29.63
C VAL A 399 1.11 5.07 30.79
N THR A 400 1.74 5.76 31.73
CA THR A 400 1.03 6.42 32.83
C THR A 400 0.69 7.85 32.44
N VAL A 401 -0.58 8.21 32.52
CA VAL A 401 -1.10 9.54 32.20
C VAL A 401 -1.98 10.08 33.32
N THR A 402 -2.11 11.40 33.45
CA THR A 402 -3.15 12.00 34.30
C THR A 402 -4.52 11.93 33.61
N GLY A 403 -5.61 12.09 34.36
CA GLY A 403 -6.95 12.19 33.77
C GLY A 403 -7.10 13.37 32.81
N GLU A 404 -6.41 14.48 33.06
CA GLU A 404 -6.33 15.60 32.13
C GLU A 404 -5.68 15.19 30.80
N GLN A 405 -4.52 14.53 30.84
CA GLN A 405 -3.87 13.99 29.65
C GLN A 405 -4.72 12.94 28.94
N LEU A 406 -5.44 12.10 29.69
CA LEU A 406 -6.38 11.14 29.11
C LEU A 406 -7.49 11.85 28.32
N LEU A 407 -8.08 12.92 28.86
CA LEU A 407 -9.07 13.73 28.13
C LEU A 407 -8.47 14.38 26.87
N GLN A 408 -7.22 14.85 26.93
CA GLN A 408 -6.52 15.37 25.76
C GLN A 408 -6.38 14.28 24.68
N ILE A 409 -5.98 13.06 25.06
CA ILE A 409 -5.91 11.90 24.15
C ILE A 409 -7.26 11.65 23.48
N LEU A 410 -8.34 11.60 24.26
CA LEU A 410 -9.68 11.34 23.71
C LEU A 410 -10.11 12.41 22.70
N ASN A 411 -9.93 13.68 23.04
CA ASN A 411 -10.27 14.80 22.15
C ASN A 411 -9.39 14.80 20.90
N TRP A 412 -8.10 14.54 21.03
CA TRP A 412 -7.18 14.41 19.90
C TRP A 412 -7.64 13.33 18.92
N ARG A 413 -8.04 12.16 19.43
CA ARG A 413 -8.54 11.05 18.61
C ARG A 413 -9.85 11.35 17.89
N ILE A 414 -10.72 12.15 18.49
CA ILE A 414 -11.98 12.58 17.87
C ILE A 414 -11.68 13.53 16.70
N GLN A 415 -10.70 14.42 16.86
CA GLN A 415 -10.28 15.32 15.78
C GLN A 415 -9.54 14.59 14.64
N HIS A 416 -8.79 13.53 14.99
CA HIS A 416 -7.94 12.76 14.07
C HIS A 416 -8.34 11.28 13.99
N PRO A 417 -9.47 10.92 13.35
CA PRO A 417 -10.06 9.59 13.41
C PRO A 417 -9.32 8.50 12.61
N ARG A 418 -8.15 8.80 12.02
CA ARG A 418 -7.38 7.81 11.23
C ARG A 418 -6.73 6.77 12.13
N ASP A 419 -6.94 5.49 11.81
CA ASP A 419 -6.49 4.35 12.61
C ASP A 419 -7.06 4.38 14.04
N LEU A 420 -8.33 4.02 14.15
CA LEU A 420 -9.08 4.08 15.41
C LEU A 420 -8.43 3.25 16.51
N LEU A 421 -8.44 3.76 17.75
CA LEU A 421 -8.08 3.00 18.94
C LEU A 421 -9.30 2.20 19.42
N GLN A 422 -9.23 0.88 19.26
CA GLN A 422 -10.05 -0.10 19.98
C GLN A 422 -9.64 -0.08 21.46
N GLN A 423 -10.57 -0.34 22.37
CA GLN A 423 -10.40 0.09 23.75
C GLN A 423 -10.96 -0.89 24.79
N SER A 424 -10.34 -0.93 25.97
CA SER A 424 -10.80 -1.62 27.19
C SER A 424 -10.64 -0.69 28.39
N GLY A 425 -11.42 -0.93 29.45
CA GLY A 425 -11.43 -0.12 30.67
C GLY A 425 -11.99 1.31 30.52
N ILE A 426 -12.27 1.75 29.29
CA ILE A 426 -12.76 3.10 28.98
C ILE A 426 -13.98 3.08 28.07
N ARG A 427 -14.92 3.97 28.36
CA ARG A 427 -16.09 4.24 27.51
C ARG A 427 -16.09 5.71 27.10
N ARG A 428 -16.44 6.00 25.86
CA ARG A 428 -16.62 7.37 25.35
C ARG A 428 -17.78 7.51 24.38
N VAL A 429 -18.42 8.67 24.43
CA VAL A 429 -19.48 9.11 23.51
C VAL A 429 -19.07 10.44 22.93
N TYR A 430 -19.16 10.60 21.61
CA TYR A 430 -18.86 11.88 20.95
C TYR A 430 -19.78 12.15 19.77
N ASP A 431 -19.91 13.43 19.40
CA ASP A 431 -20.65 13.86 18.21
C ASP A 431 -19.73 13.80 16.97
N GLY A 432 -20.13 13.07 15.93
CA GLY A 432 -19.34 12.86 14.72
C GLY A 432 -19.28 14.08 13.80
N VAL A 433 -20.27 14.98 13.87
CA VAL A 433 -20.34 16.21 13.07
C VAL A 433 -19.54 17.33 13.74
N SER A 434 -19.85 17.64 15.00
CA SER A 434 -19.16 18.70 15.75
C SER A 434 -17.79 18.26 16.27
N LYS A 435 -17.49 16.95 16.21
CA LYS A 435 -16.26 16.35 16.75
C LYS A 435 -16.04 16.67 18.22
N THR A 436 -17.10 16.62 19.03
CA THR A 436 -17.07 17.00 20.44
C THR A 436 -17.24 15.78 21.34
N LEU A 437 -16.37 15.60 22.32
CA LEU A 437 -16.53 14.59 23.37
C LEU A 437 -17.73 14.97 24.26
N LEU A 438 -18.67 14.04 24.43
CA LEU A 438 -19.89 14.25 25.20
C LEU A 438 -19.84 13.56 26.56
N GLU A 439 -19.34 12.32 26.60
CA GLU A 439 -19.22 11.52 27.82
C GLU A 439 -17.93 10.71 27.75
N ALA A 440 -17.22 10.57 28.88
CA ALA A 440 -16.10 9.65 29.03
C ALA A 440 -16.01 9.14 30.47
N SER A 441 -15.72 7.86 30.63
CA SER A 441 -15.60 7.20 31.93
C SER A 441 -14.56 6.07 31.88
N VAL A 442 -13.85 5.86 32.98
CA VAL A 442 -12.92 4.73 33.18
C VAL A 442 -13.54 3.79 34.20
N ASN A 443 -13.69 2.51 33.87
CA ASN A 443 -14.30 1.48 34.71
C ASN A 443 -15.69 1.86 35.27
N GLY A 444 -16.44 2.67 34.53
CA GLY A 444 -17.78 3.13 34.90
C GLY A 444 -17.82 4.47 35.62
N GLU A 445 -16.69 4.96 36.12
CA GLU A 445 -16.60 6.23 36.86
C GLU A 445 -16.17 7.38 35.95
N PRO A 446 -16.64 8.63 36.18
CA PRO A 446 -16.14 9.81 35.47
C PRO A 446 -14.63 9.95 35.63
N ILE A 447 -13.96 10.44 34.59
CA ILE A 447 -12.50 10.65 34.63
C ILE A 447 -12.16 11.72 35.68
N ASP A 448 -11.50 11.31 36.76
CA ASP A 448 -10.83 12.23 37.69
C ASP A 448 -9.58 12.81 37.03
N LEU A 449 -9.51 14.14 36.92
CA LEU A 449 -8.46 14.86 36.21
C LEU A 449 -7.07 14.71 36.85
N GLN A 450 -6.99 14.53 38.17
CA GLN A 450 -5.74 14.43 38.91
C GLN A 450 -5.28 12.99 39.12
N GLN A 451 -6.19 12.03 39.01
CA GLN A 451 -5.86 10.61 39.08
C GLN A 451 -4.90 10.22 37.95
N LYS A 452 -3.90 9.39 38.28
CA LYS A 452 -3.07 8.72 37.29
C LYS A 452 -3.76 7.44 36.82
N TYR A 453 -3.73 7.21 35.51
CA TYR A 453 -4.22 6.00 34.86
C TYR A 453 -3.08 5.32 34.10
N VAL A 454 -3.01 4.00 34.18
CA VAL A 454 -2.09 3.18 33.40
C VAL A 454 -2.80 2.69 32.15
N ILE A 455 -2.27 3.07 30.99
CA ILE A 455 -2.73 2.61 29.68
C ILE A 455 -1.79 1.50 29.21
N ALA A 456 -2.30 0.29 29.00
CA ALA A 456 -1.60 -0.74 28.25
C ALA A 456 -1.84 -0.58 26.75
N THR A 457 -0.78 -0.47 25.97
CA THR A 457 -0.82 -0.28 24.53
C THR A 457 0.35 -1.02 23.89
N ASN A 458 0.67 -0.74 22.63
CA ASN A 458 1.80 -1.35 21.95
C ASN A 458 2.86 -0.32 21.55
N ASN A 459 4.10 -0.79 21.35
CA ASN A 459 5.25 0.05 21.00
C ASN A 459 5.07 0.80 19.66
N TYR A 460 4.21 0.32 18.76
CA TYR A 460 3.86 1.04 17.53
C TYR A 460 3.05 2.31 17.83
N ILE A 461 2.07 2.23 18.73
CA ILE A 461 1.32 3.40 19.18
C ILE A 461 2.25 4.38 19.89
N VAL A 462 3.12 3.89 20.78
CA VAL A 462 4.03 4.73 21.57
C VAL A 462 5.13 5.36 20.72
N GLY A 463 5.68 4.64 19.74
CA GLY A 463 6.61 5.21 18.76
C GLY A 463 5.99 6.35 17.93
N HIS A 464 4.66 6.43 17.88
CA HIS A 464 3.90 7.49 17.23
C HIS A 464 2.94 8.18 18.22
N ILE A 465 3.40 8.41 19.44
CA ILE A 465 2.56 8.92 20.53
C ILE A 465 1.97 10.30 20.22
N ASP A 466 2.67 11.14 19.45
CA ASP A 466 2.16 12.41 18.94
C ASP A 466 0.93 12.19 18.04
N ARG A 467 1.00 11.22 17.12
CA ARG A 467 -0.09 10.88 16.20
C ARG A 467 -1.26 10.24 16.93
N PHE A 468 -1.00 9.33 17.87
CA PHE A 468 -2.07 8.58 18.54
C PHE A 468 -2.62 9.31 19.76
N PHE A 469 -1.78 9.89 20.60
CA PHE A 469 -2.19 10.50 21.86
C PHE A 469 -2.21 12.03 21.80
N GLY A 470 -1.54 12.65 20.83
CA GLY A 470 -1.44 14.12 20.77
C GLY A 470 -0.55 14.67 21.89
N LEU A 471 0.33 13.84 22.45
CA LEU A 471 1.23 14.14 23.56
C LEU A 471 2.68 13.94 23.12
N SER A 472 3.63 14.56 23.83
CA SER A 472 5.05 14.21 23.71
C SER A 472 5.35 12.95 24.53
N ALA A 473 6.29 12.13 24.06
CA ALA A 473 6.83 11.02 24.85
C ALA A 473 7.49 11.50 26.16
N GLU A 474 7.99 12.75 26.18
CA GLU A 474 8.62 13.38 27.34
C GLU A 474 7.61 13.79 28.42
N ASP A 475 6.31 13.89 28.09
CA ASP A 475 5.26 14.36 28.99
C ASP A 475 4.62 13.23 29.82
N VAL A 476 5.01 11.97 29.57
CA VAL A 476 4.37 10.78 30.14
C VAL A 476 5.41 9.76 30.61
N GLU A 477 5.04 8.95 31.60
CA GLU A 477 5.90 7.83 32.02
C GLU A 477 5.65 6.63 31.10
N ILE A 478 6.69 6.10 30.48
CA ILE A 478 6.62 5.01 29.50
C ILE A 478 7.47 3.84 29.98
N HIS A 479 6.89 2.64 30.02
CA HIS A 479 7.59 1.40 30.33
C HIS A 479 7.26 0.32 29.29
N ASP A 480 8.23 0.00 28.42
CA ASP A 480 8.12 -1.13 27.50
C ASP A 480 8.40 -2.43 28.25
N THR A 481 7.43 -3.34 28.23
CA THR A 481 7.52 -4.62 28.94
C THR A 481 8.42 -5.63 28.23
N GLY A 482 8.72 -5.39 26.95
CA GLY A 482 9.42 -6.34 26.08
C GLY A 482 8.58 -7.57 25.68
N ILE A 483 7.35 -7.70 26.18
CA ILE A 483 6.48 -8.85 25.93
C ILE A 483 5.72 -8.62 24.62
N ILE A 484 5.81 -9.58 23.69
CA ILE A 484 5.11 -9.52 22.41
C ILE A 484 3.60 -9.65 22.65
N GLY A 485 2.82 -8.68 22.16
CA GLY A 485 1.38 -8.65 22.36
C GLY A 485 0.66 -9.87 21.78
N ARG A 486 1.13 -10.39 20.64
CA ARG A 486 0.59 -11.63 20.05
C ARG A 486 0.67 -12.82 20.99
N ASP A 487 1.76 -12.95 21.74
CA ASP A 487 1.96 -14.09 22.64
C ASP A 487 1.01 -14.01 23.84
N VAL A 488 0.73 -12.79 24.33
CA VAL A 488 -0.31 -12.52 25.33
C VAL A 488 -1.69 -12.96 24.82
N LEU A 489 -2.00 -12.71 23.55
CA LEU A 489 -3.28 -13.13 22.96
C LEU A 489 -3.39 -14.67 22.87
N ILE A 490 -2.31 -15.35 22.47
CA ILE A 490 -2.26 -16.82 22.43
C ILE A 490 -2.50 -17.38 23.84
N GLN A 491 -1.74 -16.91 24.83
CA GLN A 491 -1.87 -17.31 26.22
C GLN A 491 -3.29 -17.06 26.74
N THR A 492 -3.88 -15.90 26.42
CA THR A 492 -5.24 -15.55 26.86
C THR A 492 -6.28 -16.56 26.34
N VAL A 493 -6.16 -17.01 25.09
CA VAL A 493 -7.07 -18.03 24.55
C VAL A 493 -6.84 -19.38 25.23
N GLU A 494 -5.59 -19.76 25.49
CA GLU A 494 -5.27 -21.03 26.17
C GLU A 494 -5.81 -21.06 27.61
N GLU A 495 -5.78 -19.94 28.33
CA GLU A 495 -6.34 -19.79 29.67
C GLU A 495 -7.88 -19.69 29.68
N GLN A 496 -8.47 -19.13 28.62
CA GLN A 496 -9.90 -18.95 28.43
C GLN A 496 -10.35 -19.57 27.10
N PRO A 497 -10.42 -20.90 27.01
CA PRO A 497 -10.57 -21.62 25.74
C PRO A 497 -11.92 -21.42 25.06
N ILE A 498 -12.88 -20.77 25.71
CA ILE A 498 -14.15 -20.36 25.10
C ILE A 498 -14.20 -18.85 25.04
N VAL A 499 -14.16 -18.29 23.83
CA VAL A 499 -14.18 -16.85 23.60
C VAL A 499 -15.53 -16.43 23.01
N ASP A 500 -16.24 -15.53 23.68
CA ASP A 500 -17.46 -14.88 23.17
C ASP A 500 -17.39 -13.36 23.41
N SER A 501 -16.65 -12.66 22.55
CA SER A 501 -16.58 -11.21 22.63
C SER A 501 -17.60 -10.55 21.72
N ARG A 502 -18.27 -9.52 22.25
CA ARG A 502 -19.28 -8.72 21.56
C ARG A 502 -18.96 -7.24 21.74
N THR A 503 -19.52 -6.41 20.86
CA THR A 503 -19.54 -4.97 21.11
C THR A 503 -20.50 -4.67 22.26
N ASP A 504 -20.07 -3.87 23.21
CA ASP A 504 -20.78 -3.54 24.46
C ASP A 504 -20.92 -2.02 24.65
N GLY A 505 -20.60 -1.22 23.63
CA GLY A 505 -20.88 0.21 23.60
C GLY A 505 -19.78 1.07 24.22
N ARG A 506 -18.52 0.63 24.12
CA ARG A 506 -17.33 1.40 24.55
C ARG A 506 -17.15 2.67 23.73
N LEU A 507 -17.53 2.64 22.45
CA LEU A 507 -17.40 3.78 21.54
C LEU A 507 -18.72 4.08 20.83
N ILE A 508 -19.34 5.19 21.18
CA ILE A 508 -20.59 5.65 20.56
C ILE A 508 -20.34 6.97 19.82
N ILE A 509 -20.65 6.97 18.52
CA ILE A 509 -20.61 8.16 17.66
C ILE A 509 -22.05 8.61 17.42
N ARG A 510 -22.48 9.68 18.06
CA ARG A 510 -23.77 10.34 17.79
C ARG A 510 -23.63 11.22 16.55
N ASN A 511 -24.65 11.28 15.69
CA ASN A 511 -24.67 12.09 14.46
C ASN A 511 -23.49 11.78 13.50
N ARG A 512 -23.76 11.00 12.45
CA ARG A 512 -22.73 10.56 11.48
C ARG A 512 -22.83 11.27 10.14
#